data_AF-A0A523UH36-F1
#
_entry.id   AF-A0A523UH36-F1
#
_cell.length_a   1.000
_cell.length_b   1.000
_cell.length_c   1.000
_cell.angle_alpha   90.00
_cell.angle_beta   90.00
_cell.angle_gamma   90.00
#
_symmetry.space_group_name_H-M   'P 1'
#
loop_
_entity.id
_entity.type
_entity.pdbx_description
1 polymer ?
#
loop_
_entity_poly.entity_id
_entity_poly.type
_entity_poly.pdbx_seq_one_letter_code
_entity_poly.pdbx_strand_id
1 'polypeptide(L)'
;KEFIITRDMLKLFKKGAVLLDLISNPPGQSPIETMHPTTLDNISYVVDGVIHTSCWAWPGLDPVNISRRYSIQVAPILKEIADKELNNLPEYISQAVHKEF
;
A
#
# COMPACT_ATOMS: atom_id res chain seq x y z
N LYS A 1 -13.06 15.98 -6.80
CA LYS A 1 -12.05 15.36 -5.92
C LYS A 1 -11.34 16.48 -5.21
N GLU A 2 -11.27 16.45 -3.89
CA GLU A 2 -10.59 17.48 -3.10
C GLU A 2 -9.12 17.07 -2.93
N PHE A 3 -8.20 17.95 -3.32
CA PHE A 3 -6.77 17.73 -3.16
C PHE A 3 -6.29 18.42 -1.90
N ILE A 4 -5.61 17.68 -1.02
CA ILE A 4 -4.98 18.21 0.18
C ILE A 4 -3.68 18.93 -0.17
N ILE A 5 -2.99 18.43 -1.21
CA ILE A 5 -1.79 19.08 -1.78
C ILE A 5 -2.06 19.33 -3.26
N THR A 6 -2.13 20.60 -3.64
CA THR A 6 -2.27 21.00 -5.05
C THR A 6 -0.90 21.22 -5.68
N ARG A 7 -0.85 21.24 -7.02
CA ARG A 7 0.38 21.55 -7.78
C ARG A 7 0.96 22.91 -7.37
N ASP A 8 0.11 23.90 -7.16
CA ASP A 8 0.54 25.25 -6.78
C ASP A 8 1.24 25.29 -5.41
N MET A 9 0.92 24.36 -4.51
CA MET A 9 1.58 24.25 -3.22
C MET A 9 3.01 23.69 -3.34
N LEU A 10 3.38 23.03 -4.45
CA LEU A 10 4.74 22.51 -4.65
C LEU A 10 5.81 23.60 -4.57
N LYS A 11 5.48 24.85 -4.92
CA LYS A 11 6.40 26.00 -4.79
C LYS A 11 6.78 26.33 -3.35
N LEU A 12 6.01 25.85 -2.37
CA LEU A 12 6.27 26.03 -0.93
C LEU A 12 7.27 24.98 -0.41
N PHE A 13 7.49 23.89 -1.15
CA PHE A 13 8.43 22.85 -0.78
C PHE A 13 9.84 23.25 -1.15
N LYS A 14 10.81 22.79 -0.36
CA LYS A 14 12.22 22.88 -0.74
C LYS A 14 12.45 21.98 -1.96
N LYS A 15 13.27 22.44 -2.92
CA LYS A 15 13.75 21.57 -4.00
C LYS A 15 14.45 20.34 -3.41
N GLY A 16 14.12 19.17 -3.92
CA GLY A 16 14.57 17.87 -3.39
C GLY A 16 13.73 17.33 -2.24
N ALA A 17 12.67 18.01 -1.79
CA ALA A 17 11.70 17.43 -0.86
C ALA A 17 11.04 16.19 -1.48
N VAL A 18 10.63 15.25 -0.62
CA VAL A 18 9.99 14.00 -1.03
C VAL A 18 8.55 14.00 -0.54
N LEU A 19 7.62 13.78 -1.47
CA LEU A 19 6.23 13.42 -1.22
C LEU A 19 6.09 11.91 -1.37
N LEU A 20 5.71 11.24 -0.27
CA LEU A 20 5.43 9.82 -0.23
C LEU A 20 3.94 9.61 0.03
N ASP A 21 3.25 8.88 -0.85
CA ASP A 21 1.83 8.54 -0.72
C ASP A 21 1.62 7.03 -0.63
N LEU A 22 0.84 6.56 0.34
CA LEU A 22 0.53 5.16 0.56
C LEU A 22 -0.83 4.73 -0.01
N ILE A 23 -1.62 5.67 -0.56
CA ILE A 23 -3.02 5.47 -0.95
C ILE A 23 -3.20 5.56 -2.49
N SER A 24 -2.15 5.89 -3.23
CA SER A 24 -2.25 6.22 -4.67
C SER A 24 -2.81 5.11 -5.58
N ASN A 25 -2.90 3.87 -5.10
CA ASN A 25 -3.38 2.70 -5.83
C ASN A 25 -4.74 2.20 -5.27
N PRO A 26 -5.80 2.09 -6.08
CA PRO A 26 -5.85 2.28 -7.54
C PRO A 26 -5.71 3.75 -7.98
N PRO A 27 -5.38 4.01 -9.26
CA PRO A 27 -5.18 5.35 -9.79
C PRO A 27 -6.35 6.30 -9.45
N GLY A 28 -6.02 7.56 -9.19
CA GLY A 28 -7.04 8.56 -8.87
C GLY A 28 -7.51 8.54 -7.41
N GLN A 29 -6.87 7.79 -6.51
CA GLN A 29 -7.15 7.86 -5.07
C GLN A 29 -6.25 8.83 -4.27
N SER A 30 -5.08 9.20 -4.82
CA SER A 30 -4.15 10.09 -4.12
C SER A 30 -4.79 11.43 -3.69
N PRO A 31 -4.57 11.90 -2.44
CA PRO A 31 -4.95 13.26 -2.01
C PRO A 31 -4.01 14.36 -2.55
N ILE A 32 -2.94 13.99 -3.26
CA ILE A 32 -1.96 14.88 -3.88
C ILE A 32 -2.25 14.96 -5.38
N GLU A 33 -2.47 16.18 -5.89
CA GLU A 33 -2.86 16.43 -7.28
C GLU A 33 -1.85 15.91 -8.31
N THR A 34 -0.56 16.06 -8.02
CA THR A 34 0.56 15.69 -8.91
C THR A 34 1.03 14.24 -8.75
N MET A 35 0.35 13.46 -7.91
CA MET A 35 0.74 12.10 -7.57
C MET A 35 0.01 11.06 -8.43
N HIS A 36 0.75 10.08 -8.95
CA HIS A 36 0.23 8.86 -9.55
C HIS A 36 1.02 7.64 -9.03
N PRO A 37 0.48 6.42 -9.17
CA PRO A 37 1.19 5.20 -8.77
C PRO A 37 2.59 5.10 -9.37
N THR A 38 3.49 4.55 -8.57
CA THR A 38 4.86 4.15 -8.95
C THR A 38 5.03 2.64 -8.75
N THR A 39 6.08 2.07 -9.31
CA THR A 39 6.39 0.63 -9.25
C THR A 39 7.78 0.42 -8.67
N LEU A 40 8.14 -0.83 -8.33
CA LEU A 40 9.50 -1.12 -7.86
C LEU A 40 10.56 -0.78 -8.91
N ASP A 41 10.26 -0.99 -10.20
CA ASP A 41 11.16 -0.67 -11.32
C ASP A 41 11.25 0.84 -11.61
N ASN A 42 10.22 1.60 -11.22
CA ASN A 42 10.17 3.05 -11.37
C ASN A 42 9.64 3.68 -10.07
N ILE A 43 10.51 3.68 -9.05
CA ILE A 43 10.13 3.95 -7.66
C ILE A 43 9.78 5.42 -7.40
N SER A 44 10.24 6.34 -8.23
CA SER A 44 9.99 7.77 -8.02
C SER A 44 10.14 8.58 -9.30
N TYR A 45 9.51 9.75 -9.31
CA TYR A 45 9.67 10.75 -10.36
C TYR A 45 9.73 12.14 -9.74
N VAL A 46 10.05 13.17 -10.54
CA VAL A 46 10.18 14.55 -10.06
C VAL A 46 9.16 15.44 -10.75
N VAL A 47 8.45 16.27 -9.98
CA VAL A 47 7.55 17.32 -10.46
C VAL A 47 7.91 18.61 -9.76
N ASP A 48 8.19 19.67 -10.52
CA ASP A 48 8.49 21.01 -10.00
C ASP A 48 9.62 21.03 -8.95
N GLY A 49 10.58 20.11 -9.09
CA GLY A 49 11.71 19.94 -8.17
C GLY A 49 11.41 19.14 -6.89
N VAL A 50 10.21 18.57 -6.77
CA VAL A 50 9.77 17.72 -5.65
C VAL A 50 9.69 16.27 -6.11
N ILE A 51 10.31 15.37 -5.36
CA ILE A 51 10.32 13.93 -5.64
C ILE A 51 8.98 13.34 -5.20
N HIS A 52 8.34 12.57 -6.06
CA HIS A 52 7.07 11.89 -5.82
C HIS A 52 7.30 10.39 -5.82
N THR A 53 6.75 9.70 -4.83
CA THR A 53 6.78 8.25 -4.75
C THR A 53 5.56 7.68 -4.03
N SER A 54 5.10 6.52 -4.47
CA SER A 54 3.81 5.98 -4.07
C SER A 54 3.63 4.49 -4.37
N CYS A 55 4.72 3.73 -4.25
CA CYS A 55 4.77 2.35 -4.70
C CYS A 55 3.75 1.48 -3.95
N TRP A 56 2.88 0.78 -4.66
CA TRP A 56 1.90 -0.09 -4.00
C TRP A 56 2.55 -1.28 -3.27
N ALA A 57 3.71 -1.75 -3.76
CA ALA A 57 4.38 -2.93 -3.26
C ALA A 57 5.62 -2.60 -2.42
N TRP A 58 5.57 -1.57 -1.57
CA TRP A 58 6.68 -1.18 -0.67
C TRP A 58 7.36 -2.36 0.06
N PRO A 59 6.63 -3.36 0.59
CA PRO A 59 7.27 -4.49 1.26
C PRO A 59 8.16 -5.35 0.32
N GLY A 60 7.96 -5.25 -0.99
CA GLY A 60 8.81 -5.90 -1.99
C GLY A 60 10.24 -5.37 -2.07
N LEU A 61 10.56 -4.25 -1.42
CA LEU A 61 11.94 -3.75 -1.28
C LEU A 61 12.79 -4.59 -0.30
N ASP A 62 12.15 -5.34 0.61
CA ASP A 62 12.83 -6.25 1.54
C ASP A 62 12.06 -7.58 1.63
N PRO A 63 12.03 -8.36 0.54
CA PRO A 63 11.14 -9.51 0.44
C PRO A 63 11.43 -10.57 1.50
N VAL A 64 12.71 -10.80 1.84
CA VAL A 64 13.11 -11.86 2.78
C VAL A 64 12.61 -11.57 4.19
N ASN A 65 12.86 -10.36 4.73
CA ASN A 65 12.45 -10.04 6.09
C ASN A 65 10.95 -9.82 6.20
N ILE A 66 10.33 -9.20 5.19
CA ILE A 66 8.88 -9.00 5.14
C ILE A 66 8.16 -10.35 5.08
N SER A 67 8.58 -11.27 4.20
CA SER A 67 7.97 -12.61 4.13
C SER A 67 8.08 -13.30 5.48
N ARG A 68 9.24 -13.27 6.14
CA ARG A 68 9.41 -13.84 7.48
C ARG A 68 8.45 -13.21 8.51
N ARG A 69 8.37 -11.88 8.57
CA ARG A 69 7.49 -11.14 9.51
C ARG A 69 6.01 -11.41 9.24
N TYR A 70 5.63 -11.48 7.97
CA TYR A 70 4.26 -11.77 7.56
C TYR A 70 3.88 -13.22 7.88
N SER A 71 4.76 -14.18 7.60
CA SER A 71 4.56 -15.59 7.94
C SER A 71 4.32 -15.81 9.43
N ILE A 72 5.03 -15.09 10.32
CA ILE A 72 4.81 -15.19 11.78
C ILE A 72 3.39 -14.78 12.17
N GLN A 73 2.81 -13.78 11.50
CA GLN A 73 1.46 -13.28 11.79
C GLN A 73 0.38 -14.18 11.19
N VAL A 74 0.65 -14.76 10.02
CA VAL A 74 -0.33 -15.56 9.27
C VAL A 74 -0.31 -17.04 9.66
N ALA A 75 0.82 -17.59 10.13
CA ALA A 75 0.93 -19.01 10.48
C ALA A 75 -0.12 -19.49 11.50
N PRO A 76 -0.47 -18.74 12.57
CA PRO A 76 -1.53 -19.15 13.50
C PRO A 76 -2.90 -19.21 12.81
N ILE A 77 -3.20 -18.25 11.94
CA ILE A 77 -4.46 -18.19 11.18
C ILE A 77 -4.56 -19.40 10.23
N LEU A 78 -3.48 -19.72 9.53
CA LEU A 78 -3.43 -20.89 8.64
C LEU A 78 -3.60 -22.20 9.41
N LYS A 79 -3.00 -22.31 10.60
CA LYS A 79 -3.16 -23.49 11.46
C LYS A 79 -4.63 -23.65 11.89
N GLU A 80 -5.29 -22.58 12.28
CA GLU A 80 -6.72 -22.60 12.64
C GLU A 80 -7.60 -23.06 11.46
N ILE A 81 -7.29 -22.61 10.24
CA ILE A 81 -7.99 -23.06 9.02
C ILE A 81 -7.70 -24.53 8.72
N ALA A 82 -6.47 -24.99 8.91
CA ALA A 82 -6.08 -26.37 8.64
C ALA A 82 -6.70 -27.37 9.63
N ASP A 83 -6.85 -26.97 10.90
CA ASP A 83 -7.34 -27.84 11.97
C ASP A 83 -8.87 -27.91 12.06
N LYS A 84 -9.61 -27.00 11.41
CA LYS A 84 -11.07 -26.83 11.59
C LYS A 84 -11.84 -26.88 10.28
N GLU A 85 -13.09 -27.33 10.36
CA GLU A 85 -14.05 -27.19 9.26
C GLU A 85 -14.46 -25.72 9.07
N LEU A 86 -14.77 -25.32 7.83
CA LEU A 86 -15.17 -23.96 7.44
C LEU A 86 -16.28 -23.37 8.32
N ASN A 87 -17.27 -24.18 8.72
CA ASN A 87 -18.40 -23.75 9.53
C ASN A 87 -18.04 -23.47 11.01
N ASN A 88 -16.87 -23.91 11.45
CA ASN A 88 -16.39 -23.79 12.83
C ASN A 88 -15.20 -22.82 12.97
N LEU A 89 -14.95 -22.00 11.94
CA LEU A 89 -13.87 -21.01 11.97
C LEU A 89 -14.22 -19.82 12.88
N PRO A 90 -13.23 -19.25 13.58
CA PRO A 90 -13.39 -18.00 14.32
C PRO A 90 -13.97 -16.89 13.44
N GLU A 91 -14.79 -16.01 14.03
CA GLU A 91 -15.49 -14.95 13.31
C GLU A 91 -14.55 -14.08 12.44
N TYR A 92 -13.38 -13.71 12.97
CA TYR A 92 -12.42 -12.86 12.25
C TYR A 92 -11.84 -13.53 10.98
N ILE A 93 -11.90 -14.87 10.89
CA ILE A 93 -11.54 -15.63 9.69
C ILE A 93 -12.77 -15.80 8.80
N SER A 94 -13.91 -16.15 9.38
CA SER A 94 -15.17 -16.38 8.67
C SER A 94 -15.67 -15.15 7.90
N GLN A 95 -15.44 -13.95 8.42
CA GLN A 95 -15.76 -12.68 7.74
C GLN A 95 -14.93 -12.45 6.47
N ALA A 96 -13.75 -13.07 6.35
CA ALA A 96 -12.88 -12.93 5.18
C ALA A 96 -13.24 -13.90 4.03
N VAL A 97 -14.17 -14.84 4.27
CA VAL A 97 -14.63 -15.78 3.24
C VAL A 97 -15.54 -15.04 2.25
N HIS A 98 -15.06 -14.80 1.03
CA HIS A 98 -15.92 -14.35 -0.06
C HIS A 98 -16.93 -15.43 -0.42
N LYS A 99 -18.22 -15.11 -0.32
CA LYS A 99 -19.33 -16.06 -0.53
C LYS A 99 -19.75 -16.26 -1.99
N GLU A 100 -19.10 -15.59 -2.94
CA GLU A 100 -19.45 -15.67 -4.36
C GLU A 100 -18.25 -16.21 -5.16
N PHE A 101 -18.42 -17.40 -5.72
CA PHE A 101 -17.68 -17.96 -6.84
C PHE A 101 -18.69 -18.41 -7.90
#